data_AF-A0A2E0SPD7-F1
#
_entry.id   AF-A0A2E0SPD7-F1
#
_cell.length_a   1.000
_cell.length_b   1.000
_cell.length_c   1.000
_cell.angle_alpha   90.00
_cell.angle_beta   90.00
_cell.angle_gamma   90.00
#
_symmetry.space_group_name_H-M   'P 1'
#
loop_
_entity.id
_entity.type
_entity.pdbx_description
1 polymer ?
#
loop_
_entity_poly.entity_id
_entity_poly.type
_entity_poly.pdbx_seq_one_letter_code
_entity_poly.pdbx_strand_id
1 'polypeptide(L)'
;MINAARFFSAMETGLYLVLQSEYAAALSSRKSFWGSRKNVRPGREQVTLKYQYTPEEFRLISRRILIACWSLLFISTHIPLWFVHVDVPKDSDKLAHFLGYGGLMFCLRGWQWISARLAEGEAANRPRYTLWFAVLLLVAYSVADELLQIPVYRHADVNDAIADWIGMFIGAVSFALARPVIVRLFLASPTRPETATD
;
A
#
# COMPACT_ATOMS: atom_id res chain seq x y z
N MET A 1 -21.04 8.59 -20.55
CA MET A 1 -20.61 7.88 -19.31
C MET A 1 -19.44 6.98 -19.67
N ILE A 2 -18.24 7.27 -19.16
CA ILE A 2 -17.08 6.39 -19.34
C ILE A 2 -17.25 5.21 -18.38
N ASN A 3 -17.20 3.98 -18.91
CA ASN A 3 -17.33 2.76 -18.10
C ASN A 3 -16.14 2.70 -17.11
N ALA A 4 -16.40 2.53 -15.81
CA ALA A 4 -15.37 2.52 -14.76
C ALA A 4 -14.23 1.54 -15.09
N ALA A 5 -14.54 0.39 -15.71
CA ALA A 5 -13.55 -0.59 -16.16
C ALA A 5 -12.56 -0.02 -17.21
N ARG A 6 -13.02 0.87 -18.10
CA ARG A 6 -12.16 1.55 -19.08
C ARG A 6 -11.31 2.65 -18.46
N PHE A 7 -11.81 3.32 -17.43
CA PHE A 7 -11.03 4.28 -16.65
C PHE A 7 -9.88 3.58 -15.90
N PHE A 8 -10.16 2.46 -15.23
CA PHE A 8 -9.13 1.64 -14.59
C PHE A 8 -8.10 1.08 -15.57
N SER A 9 -8.53 0.58 -16.74
CA SER A 9 -7.61 0.06 -17.77
C SER A 9 -6.75 1.16 -18.42
N ALA A 10 -7.30 2.35 -18.66
CA ALA A 10 -6.55 3.49 -19.17
C ALA A 10 -5.52 4.00 -18.14
N MET A 11 -5.88 4.03 -16.86
CA MET A 11 -4.94 4.33 -15.78
C MET A 11 -3.82 3.30 -15.70
N GLU A 12 -4.13 2.02 -15.83
CA GLU A 12 -3.15 0.92 -15.81
C GLU A 12 -2.14 1.03 -16.98
N THR A 13 -2.63 1.42 -18.17
CA THR A 13 -1.80 1.57 -19.38
C THR A 13 -0.91 2.82 -19.32
N GLY A 14 -1.45 3.95 -18.83
CA GLY A 14 -0.67 5.18 -18.60
C GLY A 14 0.39 4.99 -17.52
N LEU A 15 0.08 4.24 -16.46
CA LEU A 15 1.02 3.81 -15.42
C LEU A 15 2.23 3.06 -16.00
N TYR A 16 1.98 2.18 -16.97
CA TYR A 16 3.00 1.33 -17.57
C TYR A 16 4.07 2.14 -18.32
N LEU A 17 3.64 3.21 -19.01
CA LEU A 17 4.53 4.06 -19.81
C LEU A 17 5.40 4.99 -18.94
N VAL A 18 4.82 5.58 -17.88
CA VAL A 18 5.58 6.42 -16.94
C VAL A 18 6.63 5.59 -16.19
N LEU A 19 6.26 4.39 -15.74
CA LEU A 19 7.18 3.47 -15.05
C LEU A 19 8.32 2.98 -15.96
N GLN A 20 8.09 2.80 -17.28
CA GLN A 20 9.17 2.46 -18.21
C GLN A 20 10.20 3.59 -18.36
N SER A 21 9.76 4.85 -18.38
CA SER A 21 10.66 5.99 -18.58
C SER A 21 11.63 6.20 -17.41
N GLU A 22 11.17 6.06 -16.16
CA GLU A 22 12.01 6.18 -14.97
C GLU A 22 12.95 4.98 -14.79
N TYR A 23 12.49 3.78 -15.18
CA TYR A 23 13.29 2.57 -15.12
C TYR A 23 14.47 2.60 -16.12
N ALA A 24 14.25 3.15 -17.32
CA ALA A 24 15.31 3.36 -18.32
C ALA A 24 16.37 4.36 -17.82
N ALA A 25 15.94 5.45 -17.19
CA ALA A 25 16.85 6.43 -16.60
C ALA A 25 17.71 5.83 -15.46
N ALA A 26 17.09 5.06 -14.55
CA ALA A 26 17.78 4.44 -13.42
C ALA A 26 18.79 3.34 -13.84
N LEU A 27 18.50 2.59 -14.91
CA LEU A 27 19.42 1.58 -15.44
C LEU A 27 20.63 2.20 -16.16
N SER A 28 20.47 3.36 -16.78
CA SER A 28 21.60 4.08 -17.41
C SER A 28 22.62 4.57 -16.37
N SER A 29 22.14 5.01 -15.20
CA SER A 29 22.97 5.49 -14.08
C SER A 29 23.73 4.36 -13.37
N ARG A 30 23.19 3.13 -13.38
CA ARG A 30 23.73 2.00 -12.58
C ARG A 30 24.78 1.15 -13.30
N LYS A 31 24.93 1.26 -14.62
CA LYS A 31 25.86 0.43 -15.40
C LYS A 31 27.34 0.84 -15.29
N SER A 32 27.68 2.00 -14.70
CA SER A 32 29.09 2.42 -14.61
C SER A 32 29.84 1.95 -13.36
N PHE A 33 29.19 1.32 -12.36
CA PHE A 33 29.80 1.19 -11.03
C PHE A 33 30.14 -0.24 -10.53
N TRP A 34 29.68 -1.34 -11.14
CA TRP A 34 29.93 -2.68 -10.59
C TRP A 34 30.54 -3.67 -11.59
N GLY A 35 31.88 -3.74 -11.55
CA GLY A 35 32.64 -4.90 -11.94
C GLY A 35 32.29 -6.12 -11.07
N SER A 36 32.16 -7.26 -11.75
CA SER A 36 31.80 -8.58 -11.23
C SER A 36 32.72 -9.05 -10.10
N ARG A 37 32.16 -9.27 -8.89
CA ARG A 37 32.72 -10.19 -7.88
C ARG A 37 31.62 -11.13 -7.37
N LYS A 38 31.63 -12.36 -7.89
CA LYS A 38 30.85 -13.47 -7.33
C LYS A 38 31.53 -13.94 -6.03
N ASN A 39 31.01 -13.52 -4.89
CA ASN A 39 31.46 -14.00 -3.58
C ASN A 39 30.52 -15.13 -3.13
N VAL A 40 30.90 -16.37 -3.41
CA VAL A 40 30.24 -17.58 -2.89
C VAL A 40 30.71 -17.77 -1.44
N ARG A 41 29.86 -17.48 -0.45
CA ARG A 41 30.15 -17.79 0.96
C ARG A 41 29.71 -19.22 1.28
N PRO A 42 30.59 -20.10 1.77
CA PRO A 42 30.22 -21.45 2.18
C PRO A 42 29.54 -21.43 3.57
N GLY A 43 28.54 -22.32 3.74
CA GLY A 43 28.19 -22.87 5.05
C GLY A 43 27.40 -21.99 6.02
N ARG A 44 26.48 -21.12 5.56
CA ARG A 44 25.46 -20.57 6.46
C ARG A 44 24.25 -21.51 6.43
N GLU A 45 24.16 -22.37 7.43
CA GLU A 45 22.97 -23.18 7.73
C GLU A 45 21.74 -22.28 7.57
N GLN A 46 20.91 -22.56 6.57
CA GLN A 46 19.73 -21.76 6.30
C GLN A 46 18.77 -22.04 7.46
N VAL A 47 18.76 -21.15 8.45
CA VAL A 47 17.73 -21.13 9.48
C VAL A 47 16.41 -20.89 8.75
N THR A 48 15.71 -21.98 8.41
CA THR A 48 14.40 -21.94 7.77
C THR A 48 13.41 -21.52 8.84
N LEU A 49 13.16 -20.22 8.94
CA LEU A 49 12.04 -19.69 9.71
C LEU A 49 10.76 -20.32 9.16
N LYS A 50 10.07 -21.15 9.95
CA LYS A 50 8.71 -21.61 9.62
C LYS A 50 7.75 -20.46 9.91
N TYR A 51 7.19 -19.89 8.86
CA TYR A 51 6.16 -18.85 8.93
C TYR A 51 4.81 -19.48 9.24
N GLN A 52 3.99 -18.83 10.08
CA GLN A 52 2.62 -19.29 10.36
C GLN A 52 1.71 -19.17 9.12
N TYR A 53 1.99 -18.19 8.26
CA TYR A 53 1.30 -17.98 6.99
C TYR A 53 2.29 -18.01 5.84
N THR A 54 1.89 -18.58 4.71
CA THR A 54 2.67 -18.44 3.48
C THR A 54 2.67 -16.97 3.04
N PRO A 55 3.76 -16.48 2.40
CA PRO A 55 3.78 -15.09 1.92
C PRO A 55 2.66 -14.79 0.90
N GLU A 56 2.20 -15.81 0.17
CA GLU A 56 1.05 -15.75 -0.75
C GLU A 56 -0.27 -15.47 -0.03
N GLU A 57 -0.57 -16.21 1.04
CA GLU A 57 -1.74 -15.98 1.88
C GLU A 57 -1.71 -14.58 2.49
N PHE A 58 -0.54 -14.15 2.99
CA PHE A 58 -0.38 -12.84 3.60
C PHE A 58 -0.57 -11.69 2.59
N ARG A 59 -0.10 -11.88 1.35
CA ARG A 59 -0.36 -10.96 0.23
C ARG A 59 -1.86 -10.89 -0.09
N LEU A 60 -2.55 -12.03 -0.14
CA LEU A 60 -3.98 -12.09 -0.43
C LEU A 60 -4.81 -11.41 0.67
N ILE A 61 -4.50 -11.67 1.94
CA ILE A 61 -5.16 -11.05 3.09
C ILE A 61 -4.96 -9.53 3.04
N SER A 62 -3.72 -9.07 2.84
CA SER A 62 -3.41 -7.63 2.76
C SER A 62 -4.15 -6.95 1.61
N ARG A 63 -4.26 -7.61 0.45
CA ARG A 63 -5.03 -7.10 -0.70
C ARG A 63 -6.52 -6.99 -0.38
N ARG A 64 -7.10 -7.99 0.29
CA ARG A 64 -8.52 -7.97 0.71
C ARG A 64 -8.80 -6.84 1.70
N ILE A 65 -7.92 -6.66 2.68
CA ILE A 65 -8.02 -5.54 3.64
C ILE A 65 -7.94 -4.21 2.90
N LEU A 66 -6.98 -4.05 1.98
CA LEU A 66 -6.84 -2.83 1.20
C LEU A 66 -8.10 -2.49 0.39
N ILE A 67 -8.69 -3.49 -0.30
CA ILE A 67 -9.94 -3.31 -1.04
C ILE A 67 -11.07 -2.91 -0.09
N ALA A 68 -11.18 -3.56 1.07
CA ALA A 68 -12.21 -3.23 2.06
C ALA A 68 -12.05 -1.81 2.61
N CYS A 69 -10.84 -1.41 2.99
CA CYS A 69 -10.54 -0.04 3.44
C CYS A 69 -10.91 0.99 2.37
N TRP A 70 -10.55 0.73 1.12
CA TRP A 70 -10.86 1.63 0.01
C TRP A 70 -12.37 1.76 -0.22
N SER A 71 -13.10 0.64 -0.26
CA SER A 71 -14.55 0.64 -0.43
C SER A 71 -15.27 1.34 0.71
N LEU A 72 -14.85 1.10 1.96
CA LEU A 72 -15.42 1.77 3.12
C LEU A 72 -15.21 3.28 3.07
N LEU A 73 -14.00 3.71 2.70
CA LEU A 73 -13.68 5.13 2.54
C LEU A 73 -14.55 5.78 1.47
N PHE A 74 -14.59 5.20 0.26
CA PHE A 74 -15.42 5.68 -0.84
C PHE A 74 -16.90 5.77 -0.46
N ILE A 75 -17.46 4.73 0.15
CA ILE A 75 -18.85 4.74 0.60
C ILE A 75 -19.06 5.84 1.64
N SER A 76 -18.17 5.96 2.62
CA SER A 76 -18.31 6.96 3.69
C SER A 76 -18.28 8.41 3.19
N THR A 77 -17.45 8.70 2.18
CA THR A 77 -17.34 10.04 1.59
C THR A 77 -18.45 10.34 0.59
N HIS A 78 -19.10 9.32 0.01
CA HIS A 78 -20.10 9.51 -1.04
C HIS A 78 -21.56 9.25 -0.63
N ILE A 79 -21.83 8.87 0.63
CA ILE A 79 -23.21 8.81 1.12
C ILE A 79 -23.80 10.24 1.15
N PRO A 80 -24.93 10.50 0.47
CA PRO A 80 -25.57 11.81 0.51
C PRO A 80 -26.06 12.14 1.92
N LEU A 81 -25.86 13.40 2.33
CA LEU A 81 -26.18 13.86 3.68
C LEU A 81 -27.67 13.70 4.04
N TRP A 82 -28.59 13.74 3.07
CA TRP A 82 -30.02 13.55 3.34
C TRP A 82 -30.39 12.12 3.79
N PHE A 83 -29.52 11.13 3.60
CA PHE A 83 -29.73 9.79 4.16
C PHE A 83 -29.33 9.72 5.63
N VAL A 84 -28.44 10.60 6.08
CA VAL A 84 -27.88 10.61 7.43
C VAL A 84 -28.66 11.62 8.28
N HIS A 85 -29.73 11.15 8.94
CA HIS A 85 -30.55 11.97 9.86
C HIS A 85 -29.91 12.14 11.24
N VAL A 86 -28.58 12.00 11.34
CA VAL A 86 -27.84 12.00 12.60
C VAL A 86 -27.14 13.34 12.73
N ASP A 87 -27.19 13.96 13.91
CA ASP A 87 -26.35 15.10 14.25
C ASP A 87 -24.89 14.67 14.27
N VAL A 88 -24.22 14.81 13.12
CA VAL A 88 -22.81 14.48 12.96
C VAL A 88 -21.97 15.57 13.64
N PRO A 89 -21.07 15.24 14.58
CA PRO A 89 -20.24 16.23 15.24
C PRO A 89 -19.48 17.08 14.22
N LYS A 90 -19.44 18.40 14.48
CA LYS A 90 -18.61 19.33 13.71
C LYS A 90 -17.17 18.80 13.69
N ASP A 91 -16.55 18.78 12.50
CA ASP A 91 -15.19 18.29 12.25
C ASP A 91 -14.96 16.76 12.31
N SER A 92 -16.00 15.95 12.55
CA SER A 92 -15.84 14.48 12.49
C SER A 92 -15.53 13.97 11.07
N ASP A 93 -15.91 14.72 10.04
CA ASP A 93 -15.59 14.42 8.63
C ASP A 93 -14.08 14.47 8.38
N LYS A 94 -13.39 15.53 8.84
CA LYS A 94 -11.92 15.67 8.75
C LYS A 94 -11.19 14.53 9.45
N LEU A 95 -11.70 14.10 10.61
CA LEU A 95 -11.12 12.96 11.32
C LEU A 95 -11.31 11.66 10.54
N ALA A 96 -12.47 11.46 9.91
CA ALA A 96 -12.73 10.31 9.06
C ALA A 96 -11.79 10.29 7.84
N HIS A 97 -11.60 11.43 7.18
CA HIS A 97 -10.63 11.64 6.10
C HIS A 97 -9.20 11.29 6.54
N PHE A 98 -8.74 11.91 7.64
CA PHE A 98 -7.42 11.64 8.23
C PHE A 98 -7.20 10.15 8.54
N LEU A 99 -8.14 9.51 9.25
CA LEU A 99 -8.03 8.10 9.63
C LEU A 99 -8.15 7.16 8.43
N GLY A 100 -9.05 7.49 7.50
CA GLY A 100 -9.29 6.72 6.28
C GLY A 100 -8.06 6.64 5.40
N TYR A 101 -7.48 7.79 5.05
CA TYR A 101 -6.28 7.86 4.23
C TYR A 101 -5.03 7.37 4.96
N GLY A 102 -4.95 7.57 6.28
CA GLY A 102 -3.87 6.99 7.10
C GLY A 102 -3.90 5.47 7.12
N GLY A 103 -5.08 4.87 7.33
CA GLY A 103 -5.28 3.43 7.26
C GLY A 103 -5.02 2.87 5.86
N LEU A 104 -5.46 3.58 4.82
CA LEU A 104 -5.26 3.18 3.43
C LEU A 104 -3.78 3.19 3.04
N MET A 105 -3.03 4.24 3.40
CA MET A 105 -1.58 4.28 3.20
C MET A 105 -0.88 3.16 3.97
N PHE A 106 -1.25 2.92 5.24
CA PHE A 106 -0.66 1.85 6.04
C PHE A 106 -0.85 0.48 5.36
N CYS A 107 -2.07 0.16 4.93
CA CYS A 107 -2.39 -1.10 4.26
C CYS A 107 -1.67 -1.22 2.91
N LEU A 108 -1.64 -0.14 2.13
CA LEU A 108 -0.97 -0.10 0.83
C LEU A 108 0.53 -0.35 0.98
N ARG A 109 1.18 0.28 1.96
CA ARG A 109 2.60 0.04 2.27
C ARG A 109 2.86 -1.39 2.75
N GLY A 110 1.96 -1.95 3.55
CA GLY A 110 1.99 -3.36 3.94
C GLY A 110 1.96 -4.30 2.74
N TRP A 111 0.96 -4.13 1.88
CA TRP A 111 0.81 -4.94 0.67
C TRP A 111 2.01 -4.82 -0.27
N GLN A 112 2.52 -3.61 -0.50
CA GLN A 112 3.71 -3.36 -1.32
C GLN A 112 4.96 -4.05 -0.74
N TRP A 113 5.16 -3.97 0.57
CA TRP A 113 6.30 -4.58 1.24
C TRP A 113 6.31 -6.11 1.12
N ILE A 114 5.15 -6.75 1.28
CA ILE A 114 5.00 -8.21 1.14
C ILE A 114 5.20 -8.62 -0.31
N SER A 115 4.59 -7.88 -1.25
CA SER A 115 4.69 -8.14 -2.68
C SER A 115 6.13 -8.03 -3.19
N ALA A 116 6.90 -7.07 -2.65
CA ALA A 116 8.31 -6.92 -2.97
C ALA A 116 9.15 -8.13 -2.51
N ARG A 117 8.88 -8.68 -1.32
CA ARG A 117 9.59 -9.87 -0.80
C ARG A 117 9.33 -11.13 -1.62
N LEU A 118 8.10 -11.31 -2.09
CA LEU A 118 7.75 -12.42 -2.98
C LEU A 118 8.47 -12.33 -4.34
N ALA A 119 8.65 -11.10 -4.85
CA ALA A 119 9.29 -10.87 -6.15
C ALA A 119 10.83 -11.04 -6.13
N GLU A 120 11.48 -11.08 -4.96
CA GLU A 120 12.93 -11.33 -4.87
C GLU A 120 13.33 -12.72 -5.38
N GLY A 121 12.39 -13.68 -5.43
CA GLY A 121 12.60 -15.01 -6.00
C GLY A 121 12.36 -15.12 -7.52
N GLU A 122 11.52 -14.25 -8.09
CA GLU A 122 11.13 -14.29 -9.50
C GLU A 122 11.47 -12.96 -10.20
N ALA A 123 12.66 -12.91 -10.82
CA ALA A 123 13.13 -11.86 -11.71
C ALA A 123 13.13 -10.42 -11.14
N ALA A 124 14.34 -9.94 -10.81
CA ALA A 124 14.69 -8.61 -10.28
C ALA A 124 14.30 -7.38 -11.14
N ASN A 125 13.48 -7.56 -12.20
CA ASN A 125 13.11 -6.51 -13.17
C ASN A 125 11.70 -5.93 -13.00
N ARG A 126 10.94 -6.32 -11.96
CA ARG A 126 9.64 -5.67 -11.72
C ARG A 126 9.81 -4.26 -11.15
N PRO A 127 9.01 -3.27 -11.62
CA PRO A 127 9.06 -1.91 -11.10
C PRO A 127 8.86 -1.96 -9.59
N ARG A 128 9.85 -1.45 -8.86
CA ARG A 128 9.84 -1.46 -7.40
C ARG A 128 8.60 -0.68 -6.94
N TYR A 129 7.84 -1.27 -6.03
CA TYR A 129 6.74 -0.61 -5.32
C TYR A 129 7.28 0.55 -4.48
N THR A 130 7.56 1.69 -5.12
CA THR A 130 8.17 2.85 -4.47
C THR A 130 7.15 3.52 -3.54
N LEU A 131 7.65 4.16 -2.49
CA LEU A 131 6.84 5.03 -1.63
C LEU A 131 6.15 6.11 -2.47
N TRP A 132 6.85 6.65 -3.46
CA TRP A 132 6.33 7.66 -4.38
C TRP A 132 5.12 7.19 -5.16
N PHE A 133 5.09 5.94 -5.62
CA PHE A 133 3.91 5.39 -6.27
C PHE A 133 2.68 5.42 -5.33
N ALA A 134 2.85 5.00 -4.07
CA ALA A 134 1.76 5.01 -3.10
C ALA A 134 1.29 6.44 -2.79
N VAL A 135 2.22 7.38 -2.64
CA VAL A 135 1.92 8.80 -2.42
C VAL A 135 1.16 9.38 -3.60
N LEU A 136 1.67 9.24 -4.82
CA LEU A 136 1.04 9.78 -6.02
C LEU A 136 -0.37 9.20 -6.24
N LEU A 137 -0.53 7.89 -6.05
CA LEU A 137 -1.81 7.21 -6.16
C LEU A 137 -2.83 7.79 -5.18
N LEU A 138 -2.45 7.94 -3.91
CA LEU A 138 -3.37 8.41 -2.88
C LEU A 138 -3.61 9.93 -2.93
N VAL A 139 -2.63 10.74 -3.35
CA VAL A 139 -2.87 12.17 -3.63
C VAL A 139 -3.84 12.32 -4.80
N ALA A 140 -3.64 11.60 -5.90
CA ALA A 140 -4.57 11.62 -7.02
C ALA A 140 -5.97 11.15 -6.61
N TYR A 141 -6.04 10.13 -5.75
CA TYR A 141 -7.30 9.64 -5.21
C TYR A 141 -7.99 10.69 -4.30
N SER A 142 -7.27 11.38 -3.40
CA SER A 142 -7.83 12.45 -2.56
C SER A 142 -8.47 13.58 -3.37
N VAL A 143 -7.82 13.99 -4.45
CA VAL A 143 -8.39 15.01 -5.35
C VAL A 143 -9.63 14.47 -6.06
N ALA A 144 -9.59 13.21 -6.52
CA ALA A 144 -10.74 12.60 -7.17
C ALA A 144 -11.93 12.41 -6.20
N ASP A 145 -11.68 12.02 -4.96
CA ASP A 145 -12.67 11.84 -3.90
C ASP A 145 -13.44 13.15 -3.66
N GLU A 146 -12.74 14.26 -3.45
CA GLU A 146 -13.36 15.59 -3.30
C GLU A 146 -14.15 16.04 -4.54
N LEU A 147 -13.62 15.81 -5.75
CA LEU A 147 -14.33 16.17 -6.97
C LEU A 147 -15.59 15.31 -7.21
N LEU A 148 -15.55 14.05 -6.82
CA LEU A 148 -16.67 13.11 -6.94
C LEU A 148 -17.72 13.26 -5.82
N GLN A 149 -17.43 14.05 -4.79
CA GLN A 149 -18.41 14.47 -3.79
C GLN A 149 -19.42 15.51 -4.34
N ILE A 150 -19.02 16.33 -5.32
CA ILE A 150 -19.89 17.39 -5.90
C ILE A 150 -21.19 16.81 -6.51
N PRO A 151 -21.16 15.75 -7.34
CA PRO A 151 -22.37 15.13 -7.89
C PRO A 151 -23.31 14.49 -6.85
N VAL A 152 -22.83 14.20 -5.64
CA VAL A 152 -23.65 13.64 -4.54
C VAL A 152 -24.08 14.71 -3.53
N TYR A 153 -24.06 15.98 -3.94
CA TYR A 153 -24.52 17.13 -3.15
C TYR A 153 -23.79 17.30 -1.82
N ARG A 154 -22.51 16.90 -1.79
CA ARG A 154 -21.58 17.24 -0.71
C ARG A 154 -20.72 18.43 -1.12
N HIS A 155 -20.25 19.17 -0.12
CA HIS A 155 -19.34 20.29 -0.32
C HIS A 155 -17.91 19.76 -0.31
N ALA A 156 -17.22 19.93 -1.44
CA ALA A 156 -15.79 19.69 -1.49
C ALA A 156 -15.06 20.76 -0.65
N ASP A 157 -14.24 20.34 0.32
CA ASP A 157 -13.46 21.22 1.17
C ASP A 157 -11.96 20.90 1.02
N VAL A 158 -11.17 21.92 0.73
CA VAL A 158 -9.71 21.81 0.65
C VAL A 158 -9.12 21.31 1.96
N ASN A 159 -9.76 21.61 3.10
CA ASN A 159 -9.31 21.12 4.40
C ASN A 159 -9.41 19.59 4.54
N ASP A 160 -10.36 18.94 3.86
CA ASP A 160 -10.50 17.48 3.88
C ASP A 160 -9.39 16.83 3.06
N ALA A 161 -9.05 17.39 1.90
CA ALA A 161 -7.87 16.97 1.13
C ALA A 161 -6.55 17.15 1.93
N ILE A 162 -6.42 18.22 2.72
CA ILE A 162 -5.26 18.40 3.60
C ILE A 162 -5.25 17.33 4.70
N ALA A 163 -6.40 17.02 5.30
CA ALA A 163 -6.53 15.96 6.30
C ALA A 163 -6.11 14.60 5.72
N ASP A 164 -6.49 14.31 4.48
CA ASP A 164 -6.08 13.11 3.74
C ASP A 164 -4.56 13.02 3.62
N TRP A 165 -3.89 14.10 3.20
CA TRP A 165 -2.44 14.12 3.01
C TRP A 165 -1.67 13.96 4.32
N ILE A 166 -2.14 14.58 5.39
CA ILE A 166 -1.57 14.40 6.73
C ILE A 166 -1.79 12.95 7.18
N GLY A 167 -3.00 12.40 6.97
CA GLY A 167 -3.34 11.01 7.24
C GLY A 167 -2.39 10.06 6.52
N MET A 168 -2.20 10.23 5.21
CA MET A 168 -1.25 9.47 4.39
C MET A 168 0.17 9.51 4.98
N PHE A 169 0.68 10.68 5.34
CA PHE A 169 2.02 10.81 5.93
C PHE A 169 2.12 10.01 7.24
N ILE A 170 1.17 10.19 8.15
CA ILE A 170 1.12 9.46 9.42
C ILE A 170 0.98 7.96 9.19
N GLY A 171 0.16 7.51 8.24
CA GLY A 171 0.02 6.11 7.87
C GLY A 171 1.32 5.48 7.37
N ALA A 172 2.08 6.20 6.52
CA ALA A 172 3.37 5.75 6.04
C ALA A 172 4.41 5.63 7.17
N VAL A 173 4.48 6.62 8.07
CA VAL A 173 5.35 6.60 9.26
C VAL A 173 4.94 5.45 10.19
N SER A 174 3.65 5.30 10.45
CA SER A 174 3.10 4.25 11.32
C SER A 174 3.45 2.86 10.80
N PHE A 175 3.36 2.64 9.48
CA PHE A 175 3.81 1.39 8.87
C PHE A 175 5.30 1.15 9.06
N ALA A 176 6.15 2.17 8.85
CA ALA A 176 7.58 2.05 9.05
C ALA A 176 7.94 1.66 10.49
N LEU A 177 7.23 2.22 11.47
CA LEU A 177 7.40 1.91 12.90
C LEU A 177 6.83 0.54 13.30
N ALA A 178 5.69 0.13 12.72
CA ALA A 178 5.04 -1.15 13.01
C ALA A 178 5.76 -2.35 12.36
N ARG A 179 6.47 -2.12 11.24
CA ARG A 179 7.18 -3.16 10.48
C ARG A 179 8.01 -4.14 11.32
N PRO A 180 8.91 -3.73 12.24
CA PRO A 180 9.67 -4.68 13.06
C PRO A 180 8.77 -5.57 13.93
N VAL A 181 7.68 -5.02 14.45
CA VAL A 181 6.70 -5.76 15.26
C VAL A 181 5.95 -6.77 14.40
N ILE A 182 5.48 -6.36 13.21
CA ILE A 182 4.82 -7.24 12.24
C ILE A 182 5.73 -8.42 11.86
N VAL A 183 7.02 -8.16 11.63
CA VAL A 183 8.00 -9.24 11.35
C VAL A 183 8.10 -10.19 12.54
N ARG A 184 8.22 -9.68 13.77
CA ARG A 184 8.36 -10.54 14.96
C ARG A 184 7.11 -11.40 15.19
N LEU A 185 5.93 -10.82 15.06
CA LEU A 185 4.67 -11.50 15.36
C LEU A 185 4.28 -12.53 14.28
N PHE A 186 4.42 -12.17 13.00
CA PHE A 186 3.87 -12.99 11.92
C PHE A 186 4.92 -13.85 11.20
N LEU A 187 6.20 -13.49 11.31
CA LEU A 187 7.27 -14.12 10.51
C LEU A 187 8.30 -14.87 11.35
N ALA A 188 8.32 -14.70 12.67
CA ALA A 188 9.27 -15.35 13.57
C ALA A 188 8.53 -16.17 14.65
N SER A 189 8.08 -17.38 14.32
CA SER A 189 7.65 -18.34 15.34
C SER A 189 8.88 -19.09 15.88
N PRO A 190 9.08 -19.15 17.21
CA PRO A 190 10.12 -19.99 17.80
C PRO A 190 9.83 -21.46 17.44
N THR A 191 10.78 -22.13 16.81
CA THR A 191 10.69 -23.59 16.64
C THR A 191 10.72 -24.22 18.02
N ARG A 192 9.65 -24.94 18.39
CA ARG A 192 9.70 -25.84 19.54
C ARG A 192 10.81 -26.86 19.22
N PRO A 193 11.85 -27.02 20.05
CA PRO A 193 12.83 -28.06 19.81
C PRO A 193 12.07 -29.37 19.69
N GLU A 194 12.31 -30.09 18.60
CA GLU A 194 11.79 -31.43 18.40
C GLU A 194 12.26 -32.21 19.62
N THR A 195 11.35 -32.51 20.54
CA THR A 195 11.65 -33.34 21.69
C THR A 195 12.10 -34.66 21.10
N ALA A 196 13.41 -34.93 21.18
CA ALA A 196 13.99 -36.21 20.83
C ALA A 196 13.20 -37.27 21.60
N THR A 197 12.29 -37.93 20.89
CA THR A 197 11.68 -39.16 21.38
C THR A 197 12.73 -40.23 21.22
N ASP A 198 13.37 -40.54 22.34
CA ASP A 198 14.20 -41.74 22.53
C ASP A 198 13.39 -43.03 22.34
#